data_AF-A0AA51J5K4-F1
#
_entry.id   AF-A0AA51J5K4-F1
#
_cell.length_a   1.000
_cell.length_b   1.000
_cell.length_c   1.000
_cell.angle_alpha   90.00
_cell.angle_beta   90.00
_cell.angle_gamma   90.00
#
_symmetry.space_group_name_H-M   'P 1'
#
loop_
_entity.id
_entity.type
_entity.pdbx_description
1 polymer ?
#
loop_
_entity_poly.entity_id
_entity_poly.type
_entity_poly.pdbx_seq_one_letter_code
_entity_poly.pdbx_strand_id
1 'polypeptide(L)'
;HAQEHARRTETHMRNGRLLHPLQAAARTPNPDPPDSTNMFFKLKNYRTAASFARRLLELGPRPEVAQQARKILQACEKTPTDEHQLLYDEHNPFNICGISYRPIYRGKPEEKCSLCSASFLPEHKGKLCPICGVAEIGKDVLGLRICPLQFQ
;
A
#
# COMPACT_ATOMS: atom_id res chain seq x y z
N HIS A 1 30.29 -3.08 -21.49
CA HIS A 1 29.75 -2.56 -20.22
C HIS A 1 29.24 -1.10 -20.27
N ALA A 2 28.87 -0.55 -21.43
CA ALA A 2 28.30 0.81 -21.52
C ALA A 2 27.18 0.97 -22.58
N GLN A 3 26.57 -0.13 -23.03
CA GLN A 3 25.55 -0.10 -24.10
C GLN A 3 24.18 -0.69 -23.71
N GLU A 4 24.00 -1.13 -22.46
CA GLU A 4 22.74 -1.73 -21.97
C GLU A 4 21.70 -0.68 -21.49
N HIS A 5 22.10 0.56 -21.24
CA HIS A 5 21.25 1.56 -20.56
C HIS A 5 20.37 2.44 -21.48
N ALA A 6 20.44 2.27 -22.80
CA ALA A 6 19.82 3.22 -23.75
C ALA A 6 18.51 2.73 -24.42
N ARG A 7 17.92 1.61 -23.98
CA ARG A 7 16.69 1.07 -24.60
C ARG A 7 15.53 0.97 -23.61
N ARG A 8 14.99 2.11 -23.16
CA ARG A 8 13.64 2.22 -22.55
C ARG A 8 13.20 3.67 -22.37
N THR A 9 13.12 4.42 -23.46
CA THR A 9 12.33 5.67 -23.50
C THR A 9 11.39 5.58 -24.69
N GLU A 10 10.35 4.76 -24.56
CA GLU A 10 9.21 4.78 -25.48
C GLU A 10 8.40 6.06 -25.23
N THR A 11 8.57 7.03 -26.11
CA THR A 11 7.84 8.30 -26.15
C THR A 11 6.36 8.04 -26.46
N HIS A 12 5.53 7.99 -25.44
CA HIS A 12 4.07 7.90 -25.59
C HIS A 12 3.48 9.31 -25.84
N MET A 13 3.23 9.63 -27.11
CA MET A 13 2.47 10.80 -27.55
C MET A 13 0.96 10.48 -27.55
N ARG A 14 0.11 11.33 -26.95
CA ARG A 14 -1.35 11.27 -27.12
C ARG A 14 -1.92 12.66 -27.39
N ASN A 15 -2.72 12.80 -28.45
CA ASN A 15 -3.28 14.08 -28.93
C ASN A 15 -2.21 15.20 -29.09
N GLY A 16 -1.03 14.85 -29.59
CA GLY A 16 0.04 15.81 -29.88
C GLY A 16 0.76 16.37 -28.65
N ARG A 17 0.59 15.80 -27.45
CA ARG A 17 1.38 16.17 -26.25
C ARG A 17 2.22 14.99 -25.77
N LEU A 18 3.48 15.28 -25.46
CA LEU A 18 4.41 14.37 -24.77
C LEU A 18 3.90 14.15 -23.35
N LEU A 19 3.59 12.90 -22.99
CA LEU A 19 3.22 12.55 -21.61
C LEU A 19 4.49 12.44 -20.76
N HIS A 20 4.43 13.01 -19.54
CA HIS A 20 5.53 12.89 -18.57
C HIS A 20 5.76 11.40 -18.22
N PRO A 21 7.00 10.93 -18.02
CA PRO A 21 7.30 9.52 -17.72
C PRO A 21 6.52 8.97 -16.51
N LEU A 22 6.25 9.80 -15.50
CA LEU A 22 5.42 9.42 -14.34
C LEU A 22 3.94 9.23 -14.67
N GLN A 23 3.40 9.92 -15.69
CA GLN A 23 2.01 9.77 -16.12
C GLN A 23 1.79 8.52 -16.99
N ALA A 24 2.83 8.05 -17.67
CA ALA A 24 2.80 6.82 -18.48
C ALA A 24 2.77 5.55 -17.62
N ALA A 25 3.43 5.56 -16.45
CA ALA A 25 3.48 4.41 -15.53
C ALA A 25 2.11 4.04 -14.94
N ALA A 26 1.17 5.00 -14.84
CA ALA A 26 -0.15 4.80 -14.23
C ALA A 26 -1.18 4.10 -15.13
N ARG A 27 -0.82 3.66 -16.35
CA ARG A 27 -1.78 3.07 -17.32
C ARG A 27 -1.26 1.83 -18.05
N THR A 28 -0.39 1.04 -17.42
CA THR A 28 -0.17 -0.33 -17.89
C THR A 28 -1.36 -1.20 -17.45
N PRO A 29 -1.88 -2.10 -18.29
CA PRO A 29 -2.78 -3.16 -17.85
C PRO A 29 -1.94 -4.22 -17.14
N ASN A 30 -1.31 -3.85 -16.03
CA ASN A 30 -0.82 -4.86 -15.11
C ASN A 30 -2.06 -5.59 -14.58
N PRO A 31 -2.06 -6.93 -14.49
CA PRO A 31 -3.08 -7.60 -13.71
C PRO A 31 -3.10 -6.92 -12.35
N ASP A 32 -4.26 -6.40 -11.96
CA ASP A 32 -4.42 -5.77 -10.65
C ASP A 32 -3.76 -6.69 -9.61
N PRO A 33 -2.98 -6.14 -8.65
CA PRO A 33 -2.34 -6.96 -7.62
C PRO A 33 -3.39 -7.90 -7.01
N PRO A 34 -3.02 -9.16 -6.67
CA PRO A 34 -3.98 -10.18 -6.29
C PRO A 34 -4.91 -9.65 -5.20
N ASP A 35 -6.20 -9.59 -5.50
CA ASP A 35 -7.23 -9.10 -4.60
C ASP A 35 -7.17 -9.89 -3.28
N SER A 36 -7.06 -9.18 -2.16
CA SER A 36 -7.00 -9.78 -0.82
C SER A 36 -8.19 -10.70 -0.56
N THR A 37 -9.35 -10.40 -1.15
CA THR A 37 -10.55 -11.24 -1.11
C THR A 37 -10.25 -12.65 -1.64
N ASN A 38 -9.59 -12.77 -2.79
CA ASN A 38 -9.27 -14.04 -3.43
C ASN A 38 -8.17 -14.80 -2.67
N MET A 39 -7.16 -14.09 -2.18
CA MET A 39 -6.08 -14.70 -1.39
C MET A 39 -6.63 -15.35 -0.10
N PHE A 40 -7.46 -14.63 0.64
CA PHE A 40 -8.05 -15.12 1.90
C PHE A 40 -9.11 -16.19 1.66
N PHE A 41 -9.85 -16.12 0.55
CA PHE A 41 -10.77 -17.20 0.16
C PHE A 41 -10.03 -18.52 -0.13
N LYS A 42 -8.89 -18.47 -0.82
CA LYS A 42 -8.03 -19.65 -1.07
C LYS A 42 -7.38 -20.18 0.20
N LEU A 43 -7.05 -19.30 1.14
CA LEU A 43 -6.55 -19.64 2.47
C LEU A 43 -7.64 -20.18 3.40
N LYS A 44 -8.91 -20.19 2.95
CA LYS A 44 -10.08 -20.60 3.73
C LYS A 44 -10.30 -19.75 5.00
N ASN A 45 -9.83 -18.51 4.96
CA ASN A 45 -10.18 -17.49 5.94
C ASN A 45 -11.42 -16.74 5.46
N TYR A 46 -12.57 -17.40 5.54
CA TYR A 46 -13.82 -16.94 4.93
C TYR A 46 -14.44 -15.75 5.65
N ARG A 47 -14.32 -15.67 6.98
CA ARG A 47 -14.85 -14.53 7.75
C ARG A 47 -14.10 -13.26 7.36
N THR A 48 -12.78 -13.33 7.31
CA THR A 48 -11.94 -12.19 6.91
C THR A 48 -12.12 -11.85 5.41
N ALA A 49 -12.17 -12.86 4.53
CA ALA A 49 -12.44 -12.66 3.10
C ALA A 49 -13.78 -11.96 2.83
N ALA A 50 -14.84 -12.32 3.58
CA ALA A 50 -16.14 -11.68 3.47
C ALA A 50 -16.08 -10.18 3.84
N SER A 51 -15.30 -9.81 4.85
CA SER A 51 -15.10 -8.41 5.22
C SER A 51 -14.44 -7.61 4.09
N PHE A 52 -13.39 -8.15 3.47
CA PHE A 52 -12.76 -7.54 2.29
C PHE A 52 -13.72 -7.40 1.11
N ALA A 53 -14.49 -8.45 0.82
CA ALA A 53 -15.46 -8.42 -0.28
C ALA A 53 -16.52 -7.31 -0.08
N ARG A 54 -17.04 -7.14 1.14
CA ARG A 54 -18.01 -6.07 1.45
C ARG A 54 -17.41 -4.69 1.23
N ARG A 55 -16.23 -4.43 1.80
CA ARG A 55 -15.52 -3.15 1.64
C ARG A 55 -15.18 -2.88 0.17
N LEU A 56 -14.79 -3.90 -0.59
CA LEU A 56 -14.54 -3.76 -2.03
C LEU A 56 -15.81 -3.34 -2.76
N LEU A 57 -16.98 -3.91 -2.44
CA LEU A 57 -18.25 -3.54 -3.05
C LEU A 57 -18.70 -2.12 -2.70
N GLU A 58 -18.41 -1.65 -1.48
CA GLU A 58 -18.69 -0.28 -1.04
C GLU A 58 -17.91 0.78 -1.83
N LEU A 59 -16.74 0.43 -2.37
CA LEU A 59 -15.94 1.33 -3.22
C LEU A 59 -16.49 1.47 -4.64
N GLY A 60 -17.53 0.73 -5.02
CA GLY A 60 -18.14 0.78 -6.35
C GLY A 60 -17.18 0.36 -7.48
N PRO A 61 -16.64 -0.88 -7.47
CA PRO A 61 -15.68 -1.33 -8.47
C PRO A 61 -16.38 -1.59 -9.82
N ARG A 62 -15.58 -1.87 -10.86
CA ARG A 62 -16.10 -2.23 -12.19
C ARG A 62 -17.06 -3.45 -12.09
N PRO A 63 -18.08 -3.55 -12.96
CA PRO A 63 -19.10 -4.60 -12.87
C PRO A 63 -18.56 -6.03 -12.80
N GLU A 64 -17.51 -6.34 -13.56
CA GLU A 64 -16.86 -7.66 -13.57
C GLU A 64 -16.27 -8.02 -12.20
N VAL A 65 -15.56 -7.07 -11.58
CA VAL A 65 -14.96 -7.22 -10.24
C VAL A 65 -16.07 -7.31 -9.18
N ALA A 66 -17.11 -6.49 -9.30
CA ALA A 66 -18.25 -6.52 -8.37
C ALA A 66 -18.99 -7.87 -8.41
N GLN A 67 -19.20 -8.44 -9.61
CA GLN A 67 -19.83 -9.76 -9.76
C GLN A 67 -19.00 -10.86 -9.11
N GLN A 68 -17.67 -10.84 -9.33
CA GLN A 68 -16.76 -11.80 -8.71
C GLN A 68 -16.73 -11.67 -7.18
N ALA A 69 -16.67 -10.44 -6.65
CA ALA A 69 -16.68 -10.17 -5.22
C ALA A 69 -17.99 -10.64 -4.55
N ARG A 70 -19.15 -10.40 -5.19
CA ARG A 70 -20.45 -10.91 -4.70
C ARG A 70 -20.51 -12.43 -4.67
N LYS A 71 -19.95 -13.10 -5.69
CA LYS A 71 -19.89 -14.56 -5.74
C LYS A 71 -19.05 -15.13 -4.61
N ILE A 72 -17.87 -14.53 -4.35
CA ILE A 72 -17.01 -14.93 -3.23
C ILE A 72 -17.72 -14.66 -1.89
N LEU A 73 -18.32 -13.49 -1.72
CA LEU A 73 -19.04 -13.11 -0.50
C LEU A 73 -20.14 -14.14 -0.15
N GLN A 74 -20.98 -14.50 -1.12
CA GLN A 74 -22.03 -15.52 -0.93
C GLN A 74 -21.46 -16.90 -0.54
N ALA A 75 -20.27 -17.26 -1.05
CA ALA A 75 -19.61 -18.49 -0.65
C ALA A 75 -19.08 -18.41 0.78
N CYS A 76 -18.49 -17.28 1.18
CA CYS A 76 -17.98 -17.07 2.53
C CYS A 76 -19.10 -17.04 3.58
N GLU A 77 -20.27 -16.47 3.27
CA GLU A 77 -21.39 -16.36 4.21
C GLU A 77 -22.00 -17.72 4.59
N LYS A 78 -21.82 -18.75 3.76
CA LYS A 78 -22.25 -20.13 4.07
C LYS A 78 -21.37 -20.78 5.15
N THR A 79 -20.13 -20.32 5.32
CA THR A 79 -19.16 -20.88 6.27
C THR A 79 -18.28 -19.76 6.83
N PRO A 80 -18.80 -18.93 7.75
CA PRO A 80 -18.12 -17.71 8.21
C PRO A 80 -17.06 -18.02 9.28
N THR A 81 -16.12 -18.91 8.98
CA THR A 81 -15.02 -19.31 9.86
C THR A 81 -13.69 -19.01 9.20
N ASP A 82 -12.67 -18.70 10.02
CA ASP A 82 -11.30 -18.59 9.56
C ASP A 82 -10.49 -19.83 10.00
N GLU A 83 -9.78 -20.46 9.07
CA GLU A 83 -8.96 -21.66 9.36
C GLU A 83 -7.64 -21.29 10.05
N HIS A 84 -7.06 -20.15 9.70
CA HIS A 84 -5.75 -19.73 10.20
C HIS A 84 -5.81 -18.43 11.01
N GLN A 85 -5.13 -18.41 12.15
CA GLN A 85 -4.90 -17.19 12.92
C GLN A 85 -3.81 -16.35 12.25
N LEU A 86 -4.12 -15.07 12.00
CA LEU A 86 -3.21 -14.12 11.36
C LEU A 86 -2.89 -12.97 12.32
N LEU A 87 -1.72 -12.36 12.15
CA LEU A 87 -1.36 -11.10 12.81
C LEU A 87 -2.03 -9.93 12.07
N TYR A 88 -3.36 -9.92 12.07
CA TYR A 88 -4.18 -8.91 11.42
C TYR A 88 -5.45 -8.69 12.24
N ASP A 89 -5.77 -7.43 12.50
CA ASP A 89 -6.99 -7.03 13.17
C ASP A 89 -7.56 -5.84 12.41
N GLU A 90 -8.71 -6.04 11.79
CA GLU A 90 -9.37 -5.04 10.95
C GLU A 90 -9.99 -3.89 11.76
N HIS A 91 -10.27 -4.11 13.05
CA HIS A 91 -10.95 -3.14 13.91
C HIS A 91 -9.96 -2.27 14.69
N ASN A 92 -8.67 -2.63 14.71
CA ASN A 92 -7.64 -1.91 15.43
C ASN A 92 -6.76 -1.12 14.47
N PRO A 93 -6.81 0.22 14.46
CA PRO A 93 -5.96 1.03 13.59
C PRO A 93 -4.47 0.75 13.79
N PHE A 94 -3.76 0.60 12.68
CA PHE A 94 -2.31 0.36 12.67
C PHE A 94 -1.63 1.12 11.53
N ASN A 95 -0.34 1.37 11.71
CA ASN A 95 0.57 1.75 10.63
C ASN A 95 1.38 0.54 10.18
N ILE A 96 1.91 0.57 8.97
CA ILE A 96 2.76 -0.51 8.45
C ILE A 96 4.22 -0.09 8.65
N CYS A 97 5.03 -0.96 9.26
CA CYS A 97 6.47 -0.77 9.33
C CYS A 97 7.08 -0.81 7.91
N GLY A 98 7.74 0.26 7.50
CA GLY A 98 8.33 0.38 6.15
C GLY A 98 9.56 -0.49 5.86
N ILE A 99 9.96 -1.37 6.79
CA ILE A 99 11.06 -2.34 6.61
C ILE A 99 10.56 -3.76 6.82
N SER A 100 9.93 -4.05 7.96
CA SER A 100 9.50 -5.42 8.30
C SER A 100 8.12 -5.78 7.76
N TYR A 101 7.36 -4.81 7.23
CA TYR A 101 5.99 -4.97 6.72
C TYR A 101 5.01 -5.56 7.76
N ARG A 102 5.31 -5.39 9.05
CA ARG A 102 4.44 -5.78 10.16
C ARG A 102 3.54 -4.61 10.58
N PRO A 103 2.31 -4.89 11.08
CA PRO A 103 1.45 -3.86 11.65
C PRO A 103 2.03 -3.33 12.97
N ILE A 104 1.99 -2.01 13.13
CA ILE A 104 2.28 -1.27 14.36
C ILE A 104 0.95 -0.73 14.87
N TYR A 105 0.35 -1.44 15.81
CA TYR A 105 -0.95 -1.08 16.36
C TYR A 105 -0.88 0.19 17.21
N ARG A 106 -1.99 0.93 17.26
CA ARG A 106 -2.09 2.17 18.04
C ARG A 106 -1.68 1.95 19.51
N GLY A 107 -0.87 2.87 20.03
CA GLY A 107 -0.34 2.82 21.39
C GLY A 107 0.94 2.00 21.55
N LYS A 108 1.41 1.31 20.50
CA LYS A 108 2.75 0.71 20.47
C LYS A 108 3.79 1.76 20.06
N PRO A 109 5.05 1.63 20.53
CA PRO A 109 6.10 2.55 20.16
C PRO A 109 6.39 2.47 18.66
N GLU A 110 6.56 3.64 18.04
CA GLU A 110 6.77 3.84 16.61
C GLU A 110 7.78 4.96 16.41
N GLU A 111 8.64 4.81 15.41
CA GLU A 111 9.54 5.85 14.94
C GLU A 111 9.13 6.27 13.53
N LYS A 112 9.18 7.56 13.24
CA LYS A 112 8.80 8.09 11.93
C LYS A 112 10.00 8.63 11.16
N CYS A 113 9.98 8.48 9.85
CA CYS A 113 10.91 9.19 8.99
C CYS A 113 10.67 10.70 9.11
N SER A 114 11.74 11.45 9.37
CA SER A 114 11.70 12.90 9.56
C SER A 114 11.25 13.71 8.34
N LEU A 115 11.20 13.08 7.17
CA LEU A 115 10.78 13.70 5.92
C LEU A 115 9.42 13.18 5.42
N CYS A 116 9.35 11.89 5.05
CA CYS A 116 8.13 11.32 4.44
C CYS A 116 7.09 10.83 5.46
N SER A 117 7.39 10.90 6.76
CA SER A 117 6.52 10.43 7.84
C SER A 117 6.17 8.93 7.80
N ALA A 118 6.86 8.14 6.97
CA ALA A 118 6.74 6.68 6.98
C ALA A 118 7.05 6.13 8.37
N SER A 119 6.32 5.07 8.75
CA SER A 119 6.32 4.50 10.09
C SER A 119 7.23 3.28 10.19
N PHE A 120 7.93 3.13 11.32
CA PHE A 120 8.91 2.07 11.54
C PHE A 120 8.85 1.58 12.99
N LEU A 121 9.24 0.33 13.19
CA LEU A 121 9.48 -0.19 14.53
C LEU A 121 10.71 0.50 15.16
N PRO A 122 10.75 0.66 16.50
CA PRO A 122 11.85 1.36 17.19
C PRO A 122 13.25 0.78 16.93
N GLU A 123 13.33 -0.52 16.64
CA GLU A 123 14.57 -1.23 16.23
C GLU A 123 15.19 -0.73 14.91
N HIS A 124 14.51 0.16 14.20
CA HIS A 124 14.99 0.78 12.97
C HIS A 124 15.38 2.26 13.13
N LYS A 125 15.30 2.81 14.34
CA LYS A 125 15.76 4.18 14.63
C LYS A 125 17.22 4.38 14.22
N GLY A 126 17.54 5.54 13.66
CA GLY A 126 18.88 5.90 13.21
C GLY A 126 19.31 5.31 11.87
N LYS A 127 18.48 4.46 11.24
CA LYS A 127 18.76 3.91 9.90
C LYS A 127 18.28 4.86 8.80
N LEU A 128 18.86 4.74 7.61
CA LEU A 128 18.37 5.40 6.41
C LEU A 128 16.97 4.87 6.07
N CYS A 129 16.02 5.78 5.86
CA CYS A 129 14.65 5.44 5.49
C CYS A 129 14.63 4.82 4.06
N PRO A 130 14.20 3.57 3.89
CA PRO A 130 14.16 2.93 2.57
C PRO A 130 13.03 3.48 1.67
N ILE A 131 12.08 4.21 2.25
CA ILE A 131 10.93 4.75 1.52
C ILE A 131 11.32 6.01 0.75
N CYS A 132 11.97 6.98 1.41
CA CYS A 132 12.44 8.20 0.74
C CYS A 132 13.90 8.12 0.27
N GLY A 133 14.70 7.20 0.82
CA GLY A 133 16.10 7.00 0.46
C GLY A 133 17.07 8.09 0.92
N VAL A 134 16.61 9.11 1.65
CA VAL A 134 17.41 10.32 1.95
C VAL A 134 17.44 10.72 3.43
N ALA A 135 16.40 10.40 4.20
CA ALA A 135 16.27 10.86 5.57
C ALA A 135 16.49 9.72 6.57
N GLU A 136 16.89 10.07 7.79
CA GLU A 136 17.13 9.15 8.89
C GLU A 136 15.84 8.94 9.71
N ILE A 137 15.57 7.69 10.08
CA ILE A 137 14.38 7.28 10.85
C ILE A 137 14.51 7.76 12.31
N GLY A 138 13.48 8.46 12.81
CA GLY A 138 13.42 8.93 14.20
C GLY A 138 14.36 10.08 14.51
N LYS A 139 14.87 10.78 13.48
CA LYS A 139 15.72 11.96 13.64
C LYS A 139 14.88 13.18 14.00
N ASP A 140 15.30 13.88 15.04
CA ASP A 140 14.72 15.18 15.40
C ASP A 140 15.10 16.24 14.36
N VAL A 141 14.09 16.89 13.81
CA VAL A 141 14.24 17.92 12.78
C VAL A 141 13.29 19.09 13.08
N LEU A 142 13.62 20.28 12.56
CA LEU A 142 12.74 21.46 12.65
C LEU A 142 11.43 21.31 11.85
N GLY A 143 11.33 20.28 11.01
CA GLY A 143 10.22 20.03 10.10
C GLY A 143 10.43 20.65 8.71
N LEU A 144 9.50 20.35 7.80
CA LEU A 144 9.55 20.83 6.42
C LEU A 144 9.36 22.35 6.37
N ARG A 145 10.32 23.08 5.79
CA ARG A 145 10.29 24.53 5.59
C ARG A 145 10.22 24.84 4.09
N ILE A 146 9.06 25.28 3.63
CA ILE A 146 8.77 25.54 2.21
C ILE A 146 8.07 26.89 1.97
N CYS A 147 7.71 27.64 3.02
CA CYS A 147 7.17 28.99 2.86
C CYS A 147 7.84 30.01 3.80
N PRO A 148 7.92 31.31 3.39
CA PRO A 148 8.56 32.36 4.19
C PRO A 148 7.97 32.57 5.58
N LEU A 149 6.68 32.26 5.77
CA LEU A 149 5.98 32.39 7.05
C LEU A 149 6.59 31.51 8.16
N GLN A 150 7.38 30.50 7.79
CA GLN A 150 7.98 29.57 8.75
C GLN A 150 9.34 30.04 9.31
N PHE A 151 9.79 31.24 8.93
CA PHE A 151 11.06 31.85 9.33
C PHE A 151 10.88 33.13 10.16
N GLN A 152 9.68 33.33 10.72
CA GLN A 152 9.39 34.38 11.71
C GLN A 152 10.01 34.03 13.06
#